data_AF-A0A375C5T4-F1
#
_entry.id   AF-A0A375C5T4-F1
#
_cell.length_a   1.000
_cell.length_b   1.000
_cell.length_c   1.000
_cell.angle_alpha   90.00
_cell.angle_beta   90.00
_cell.angle_gamma   90.00
#
_symmetry.space_group_name_H-M   'P 1'
#
loop_
_entity.id
_entity.type
_entity.pdbx_description
1 polymer ?
#
loop_
_entity_poly.entity_id
_entity_poly.type
_entity_poly.pdbx_seq_one_letter_code
_entity_poly.pdbx_strand_id
1 'polypeptide(L)'
;MGQTGFSGGRHSSTQAGDVSVPGNDHCAATPNGGNGPDMVDLVTPMFEWIEKGAKPSSRKIVATRSVEPGMGMQRPLCKYPQYPRYNGTGNPNAETSFTCEAAE
;
A
#
# COMPACT_ATOMS: atom_id res chain seq x y z
N MET A 1 -6.46 14.57 49.59
CA MET A 1 -5.60 14.15 48.45
C MET A 1 -5.73 12.64 48.29
N GLY A 2 -6.27 12.16 47.16
CA GLY A 2 -6.33 10.74 46.83
C GLY A 2 -6.51 10.62 45.33
N GLN A 3 -5.45 10.22 44.64
CA GLN A 3 -5.31 10.34 43.19
C GLN A 3 -6.27 9.41 42.43
N THR A 4 -6.76 9.94 41.32
CA THR A 4 -7.54 9.32 40.25
C THR A 4 -6.81 8.13 39.61
N GLY A 5 -7.52 7.00 39.45
CA GLY A 5 -7.10 5.90 38.58
C GLY A 5 -8.08 5.75 37.43
N PHE A 6 -7.81 6.37 36.28
CA PHE A 6 -8.51 6.06 35.03
C PHE A 6 -7.97 4.73 34.52
N SER A 7 -8.81 3.69 34.49
CA SER A 7 -8.52 2.42 33.85
C SER A 7 -8.37 2.62 32.35
N GLY A 8 -7.13 2.56 31.85
CA GLY A 8 -6.80 2.64 30.44
C GLY A 8 -7.48 1.53 29.63
N GLY A 9 -8.43 1.93 28.78
CA GLY A 9 -9.02 1.07 27.77
C GLY A 9 -7.97 0.67 26.73
N ARG A 10 -7.92 -0.63 26.42
CA ARG A 10 -7.03 -1.18 25.39
C ARG A 10 -7.49 -0.69 24.02
N HIS A 11 -6.85 0.35 23.49
CA HIS A 11 -6.99 0.69 22.08
C HIS A 11 -6.19 -0.32 21.25
N SER A 12 -6.90 -1.24 20.59
CA SER A 12 -6.32 -2.12 19.57
C SER A 12 -5.72 -1.27 18.46
N SER A 13 -4.41 -1.40 18.24
CA SER A 13 -3.64 -0.70 17.21
C SER A 13 -3.91 -1.31 15.83
N THR A 14 -5.11 -1.10 15.28
CA THR A 14 -5.42 -1.45 13.86
C THR A 14 -5.29 -0.24 12.92
N GLN A 15 -4.52 0.78 13.31
CA GLN A 15 -4.51 2.09 12.63
C GLN A 15 -3.42 2.25 11.57
N ALA A 16 -2.36 1.43 11.57
CA ALA A 16 -1.31 1.48 10.57
C ALA A 16 -1.12 0.09 9.94
N GLY A 17 -1.29 0.01 8.62
CA GLY A 17 -0.85 -1.14 7.84
C GLY A 17 0.45 -0.76 7.15
N ASP A 18 1.51 -1.54 7.34
CA ASP A 18 2.72 -1.41 6.55
C ASP A 18 2.41 -1.73 5.09
N VAL A 19 2.80 -0.83 4.20
CA VAL A 19 2.75 -1.02 2.75
C VAL A 19 4.19 -1.19 2.29
N SER A 20 4.61 -2.43 2.06
CA SER A 20 5.90 -2.71 1.43
C SER A 20 5.75 -2.65 -0.08
N VAL A 21 6.67 -1.94 -0.74
CA VAL A 21 6.70 -1.83 -2.20
C VAL A 21 7.90 -2.65 -2.72
N PRO A 22 7.69 -3.92 -3.10
CA PRO A 22 8.79 -4.81 -3.44
C PRO A 22 9.47 -4.39 -4.74
N GLY A 23 10.80 -4.44 -4.74
CA GLY A 23 11.62 -4.19 -5.92
C GLY A 23 12.17 -2.77 -6.06
N ASN A 24 11.93 -1.86 -5.11
CA ASN A 24 12.52 -0.52 -5.11
C ASN A 24 13.80 -0.46 -4.26
N ASP A 25 14.63 0.54 -4.51
CA ASP A 25 15.70 0.95 -3.58
C ASP A 25 15.12 1.84 -2.46
N HIS A 26 15.83 2.87 -1.98
CA HIS A 26 15.30 3.78 -0.96
C HIS A 26 14.23 4.72 -1.55
N CYS A 27 12.97 4.26 -1.46
CA CYS A 27 11.73 4.91 -1.87
C CYS A 27 11.49 5.08 -3.37
N ALA A 28 12.51 4.94 -4.21
CA ALA A 28 12.39 5.18 -5.64
C ALA A 28 12.98 4.03 -6.49
N ALA A 29 12.44 3.90 -7.69
CA ALA A 29 13.09 3.23 -8.80
C ALA A 29 14.14 4.19 -9.38
N THR A 30 15.31 3.68 -9.72
CA THR A 30 16.35 4.43 -10.41
C THR A 30 16.63 3.79 -11.78
N PRO A 31 17.25 4.50 -12.73
CA PRO A 31 17.65 3.90 -13.99
C PRO A 31 18.61 2.70 -13.84
N ASN A 32 19.35 2.61 -12.72
CA ASN A 32 20.42 1.64 -12.50
C ASN A 32 20.17 0.67 -11.31
N GLY A 33 18.98 0.69 -10.70
CA GLY A 33 18.66 -0.04 -9.46
C GLY A 33 17.22 0.28 -9.03
N GLY A 34 16.55 -0.62 -8.32
CA GLY A 34 15.12 -0.49 -8.03
C GLY A 34 14.25 -0.61 -9.29
N ASN A 35 13.68 -1.79 -9.53
CA ASN A 35 12.86 -2.11 -10.72
C ASN A 35 11.36 -2.21 -10.43
N GLY A 36 10.95 -1.98 -9.19
CA GLY A 36 9.55 -2.03 -8.78
C GLY A 36 8.77 -0.76 -9.13
N PRO A 37 7.44 -0.78 -8.94
CA PRO A 37 6.63 0.43 -8.97
C PRO A 37 6.95 1.28 -7.74
N ASP A 38 7.17 2.57 -7.86
CA ASP A 38 7.69 3.43 -6.78
C ASP A 38 6.87 4.71 -6.53
N MET A 39 5.91 5.00 -7.40
CA MET A 39 4.97 6.10 -7.25
C MET A 39 3.65 5.58 -6.71
N VAL A 40 3.19 6.14 -5.60
CA VAL A 40 1.89 5.84 -5.03
C VAL A 40 1.30 7.06 -4.34
N ASP A 41 0.01 7.31 -4.56
CA ASP A 41 -0.73 8.33 -3.82
C ASP A 41 -1.30 7.75 -2.53
N LEU A 42 -0.63 8.03 -1.42
CA LEU A 42 -1.08 7.70 -0.07
C LEU A 42 -1.67 8.91 0.66
N VAL A 43 -1.51 10.12 0.11
CA VAL A 43 -1.89 11.37 0.80
C VAL A 43 -3.38 11.62 0.63
N THR A 44 -3.92 11.45 -0.58
CA THR A 44 -5.37 11.58 -0.81
C THR A 44 -6.19 10.61 0.04
N PRO A 45 -5.90 9.28 0.08
CA PRO A 45 -6.67 8.38 0.94
C PRO A 45 -6.50 8.68 2.44
N MET A 46 -5.39 9.30 2.86
CA MET A 46 -5.22 9.75 4.24
C MET A 46 -6.14 10.92 4.59
N PHE A 47 -6.25 11.93 3.72
CA PHE A 47 -7.20 13.04 3.91
C PHE A 47 -8.65 12.56 3.89
N GLU A 48 -9.02 11.70 2.93
CA GLU A 48 -10.37 11.12 2.88
C GLU A 48 -10.71 10.35 4.16
N TRP A 49 -9.74 9.68 4.76
CA TRP A 49 -9.95 8.99 6.03
C TRP A 49 -10.17 9.96 7.18
N ILE A 50 -9.31 10.97 7.32
CA ILE A 50 -9.38 11.94 8.42
C ILE A 50 -10.66 12.79 8.33
N GLU A 51 -11.01 13.25 7.13
CA GLU A 51 -12.11 14.20 6.93
C GLU A 51 -13.48 13.52 6.78
N LYS A 52 -13.51 12.34 6.17
CA LYS A 52 -14.77 11.68 5.77
C LYS A 52 -14.97 10.31 6.42
N GLY A 53 -14.00 9.84 7.21
CA GLY A 53 -14.03 8.49 7.79
C GLY A 53 -13.82 7.36 6.78
N ALA A 54 -13.46 7.67 5.53
CA ALA A 54 -13.25 6.68 4.47
C ALA A 54 -11.85 6.05 4.58
N LYS A 55 -11.76 4.87 5.20
CA LYS A 55 -10.48 4.17 5.41
C LYS A 55 -9.76 3.89 4.08
N PRO A 56 -8.42 3.99 3.98
CA PRO A 56 -7.69 3.69 2.75
C PRO A 56 -7.95 2.29 2.20
N SER A 57 -8.21 1.32 3.08
CA SER A 57 -8.55 -0.05 2.72
C SER A 57 -9.90 -0.22 2.02
N SER A 58 -10.74 0.81 1.96
CA SER A 58 -12.03 0.77 1.25
C SER A 58 -11.88 0.99 -0.25
N ARG A 59 -10.69 1.41 -0.70
CA ARG A 59 -10.39 1.67 -2.11
C ARG A 59 -9.14 0.92 -2.56
N LYS A 60 -9.05 0.69 -3.85
CA LYS A 60 -7.85 0.18 -4.50
C LYS A 60 -6.82 1.30 -4.60
N ILE A 61 -5.60 1.04 -4.16
CA ILE A 61 -4.45 1.92 -4.34
C ILE A 61 -3.47 1.19 -5.26
N VAL A 62 -2.98 1.87 -6.27
CA VAL A 62 -2.09 1.30 -7.29
C VAL A 62 -0.77 2.03 -7.23
N ALA A 63 0.32 1.27 -7.09
CA ALA A 63 1.66 1.79 -7.30
C ALA A 63 2.02 1.70 -8.79
N THR A 64 2.67 2.73 -9.31
CA THR A 64 3.18 2.79 -10.69
C THR A 64 4.68 3.08 -10.69
N ARG A 65 5.39 2.76 -11.77
CA ARG A 65 6.82 3.08 -11.90
C ARG A 65 7.03 4.51 -12.40
N SER A 66 7.84 5.30 -11.68
CA SER A 66 8.18 6.71 -11.98
C SER A 66 9.04 6.88 -13.22
N VAL A 67 9.96 5.94 -13.45
CA VAL A 67 10.97 6.02 -14.54
C VAL A 67 10.32 5.91 -15.92
N GLU A 68 9.12 5.32 -16.02
CA GLU A 68 8.33 5.22 -17.26
C GLU A 68 6.87 5.64 -17.03
N PRO A 69 6.56 6.94 -16.90
CA PRO A 69 5.20 7.40 -16.63
C PRO A 69 4.23 6.95 -17.74
N GLY A 70 3.16 6.23 -17.37
CA GLY A 70 2.12 5.77 -18.30
C GLY A 70 2.43 4.47 -19.08
N MET A 71 3.67 3.98 -19.03
CA MET A 71 4.07 2.67 -19.57
C MET A 71 4.67 1.74 -18.49
N GLY A 72 4.89 2.28 -17.30
CA GLY A 72 5.54 1.61 -16.19
C GLY A 72 4.68 0.53 -15.55
N MET A 73 5.36 -0.46 -14.99
CA MET A 73 4.80 -1.54 -14.17
C MET A 73 3.80 -0.97 -13.14
N GLN A 74 2.61 -1.56 -13.08
CA GLN A 74 1.59 -1.25 -12.08
C GLN A 74 1.39 -2.44 -11.13
N ARG A 75 1.28 -2.18 -9.83
CA ARG A 75 0.92 -3.21 -8.84
C ARG A 75 -0.15 -2.68 -7.89
N PRO A 76 -1.18 -3.47 -7.56
CA PRO A 76 -2.09 -3.10 -6.48
C PRO A 76 -1.35 -3.19 -5.15
N LEU A 77 -1.58 -2.21 -4.27
CA LEU A 77 -1.16 -2.31 -2.87
C LEU A 77 -2.07 -3.29 -2.15
N CYS A 78 -1.46 -4.30 -1.55
CA CYS A 78 -2.16 -5.29 -0.76
C CYS A 78 -2.01 -4.99 0.72
N LYS A 79 -3.09 -5.21 1.49
CA LYS A 79 -3.04 -5.06 2.93
C LYS A 79 -2.21 -6.18 3.52
N TYR A 80 -1.18 -5.86 4.31
CA TYR A 80 -0.42 -6.85 5.04
C TYR A 80 -1.34 -7.82 5.82
N PRO A 81 -1.09 -9.14 5.79
CA PRO A 81 0.07 -9.85 5.23
C PRO A 81 -0.05 -10.28 3.76
N GLN A 82 -1.01 -9.72 3.01
CA GLN A 82 -1.20 -10.06 1.61
C GLN A 82 -0.19 -9.33 0.70
N TYR A 83 0.11 -9.93 -0.44
CA TYR A 83 0.98 -9.40 -1.48
C TYR A 83 0.35 -9.60 -2.86
N PRO A 84 0.69 -8.76 -3.86
CA PRO A 84 0.14 -8.90 -5.21
C PRO A 84 0.77 -10.11 -5.91
N ARG A 85 -0.06 -11.12 -6.22
CA ARG A 85 0.32 -12.29 -7.00
C ARG A 85 -0.19 -12.16 -8.44
N TYR A 86 0.66 -12.49 -9.41
CA TYR A 86 0.26 -12.52 -10.81
C TYR A 86 -0.71 -13.67 -11.07
N ASN A 87 -1.83 -13.40 -11.74
CA ASN A 87 -2.88 -14.37 -12.01
C ASN A 87 -2.48 -15.45 -13.03
N GLY A 88 -1.30 -15.33 -13.66
CA GLY A 88 -0.82 -16.24 -14.71
C GLY A 88 -1.26 -15.86 -16.12
N THR A 89 -2.24 -14.96 -16.25
CA THR A 89 -2.78 -14.49 -17.53
C THR A 89 -2.95 -12.98 -17.55
N GLY A 90 -2.89 -12.37 -18.72
CA GLY A 90 -3.06 -10.92 -18.91
C GLY A 90 -1.74 -10.18 -19.14
N ASN A 91 -1.77 -8.86 -19.06
CA ASN A 91 -0.59 -8.03 -19.22
C ASN A 91 0.18 -7.96 -17.87
N PRO A 92 1.43 -8.45 -17.78
CA PRO A 92 2.20 -8.45 -16.53
C PRO A 92 2.56 -7.04 -16.01
N ASN A 93 2.38 -6.00 -16.82
CA ASN A 93 2.56 -4.61 -16.41
C ASN A 93 1.26 -3.95 -15.95
N ALA A 94 0.10 -4.54 -16.25
CA ALA A 94 -1.19 -4.01 -15.82
C ALA A 94 -1.52 -4.53 -14.42
N GLU A 95 -1.97 -3.62 -13.55
CA GLU A 95 -2.42 -3.99 -12.21
C GLU A 95 -3.48 -5.10 -12.25
N THR A 96 -4.34 -5.08 -13.30
CA THR A 96 -5.57 -5.91 -13.39
C THR A 96 -5.24 -7.39 -13.51
N SER A 97 -3.99 -7.71 -13.79
CA SER A 97 -3.50 -9.08 -13.90
C SER A 97 -2.97 -9.62 -12.55
N PHE A 98 -3.19 -8.90 -11.44
CA PHE A 98 -2.73 -9.25 -10.11
C PHE A 98 -3.88 -9.31 -9.09
N THR A 99 -3.78 -10.25 -8.16
CA THR A 99 -4.71 -10.42 -7.04
C THR A 99 -3.92 -10.42 -5.72
N CYS A 100 -4.48 -9.81 -4.68
CA CYS A 100 -3.87 -9.85 -3.35
C CYS A 100 -4.09 -11.22 -2.70
N GLU A 101 -3.00 -11.93 -2.41
CA GLU A 101 -2.99 -13.26 -1.79
C GLU A 101 -2.13 -13.25 -0.53
N ALA A 102 -2.43 -14.12 0.45
CA ALA A 102 -1.65 -14.23 1.68
C ALA A 102 -0.29 -14.92 1.42
N ALA A 103 0.78 -14.46 2.10
CA ALA A 103 2.08 -15.13 2.09
C ALA A 103 1.92 -16.53 2.69
N GLU A 104 2.07 -17.55 1.83
CA GLU A 104 2.16 -18.96 2.21
C GLU A 104 3.58 -19.31 2.69
#